data_AF-A0A919ITL0-F1
#
_entry.id   AF-A0A919ITL0-F1
#
_cell.length_a   1.000
_cell.length_b   1.000
_cell.length_c   1.000
_cell.angle_alpha   90.00
_cell.angle_beta   90.00
_cell.angle_gamma   90.00
#
_symmetry.space_group_name_H-M   'P 1'
#
loop_
_entity.id
_entity.type
_entity.pdbx_description
1 polymer ?
#
loop_
_entity_poly.entity_id
_entity_poly.type
_entity_poly.pdbx_seq_one_letter_code
_entity_poly.pdbx_strand_id
1 'polypeptide(L)'
;MHQHVGSQETRTDRPSRSRRTTATAAPALNDAASVLALQRSVGNAAVGRLLTVQRVQQDQTTAQPPAPITADEAQEIRNYRDTTTNADVQRLLDQLIPHLDRVSTWSRMPNMTGGGSTQIDPEATAAAGSNRYAISYAGDGTVQEQVAILVHELTHILVNESYGSDMLNYPVAPLPATSTATAEGQRQSERTAATDPEQIRQFNDYVTSTAADLMHLLPHAGFSPARVSEIAQKLSGHTASKPLFEYDAVLSHLLAWSEQDGIPVTSEFYVRLKIAVDETRSWRQSGTVTPGSAAPGNGELDRLGAAWPAINAITRPPAPPAPPRRRMRDRIRDRIIAILAKLKRR
;
A
#
# COMPACT_ATOMS: atom_id res chain seq x y z
N MET A 1 26.43 -42.26 75.23
CA MET A 1 26.82 -41.94 76.62
C MET A 1 27.09 -40.44 76.67
N HIS A 2 26.26 -39.69 77.41
CA HIS A 2 26.34 -38.25 77.75
C HIS A 2 26.37 -37.22 76.60
N GLN A 3 25.86 -36.01 76.71
CA GLN A 3 24.76 -35.37 77.45
C GLN A 3 24.65 -33.97 76.82
N HIS A 4 23.46 -33.37 76.86
CA HIS A 4 23.18 -31.96 76.56
C HIS A 4 24.12 -30.96 77.26
N VAL A 5 24.50 -29.88 76.56
CA VAL A 5 24.49 -28.45 76.96
C VAL A 5 24.61 -27.67 75.62
N GLY A 6 23.83 -26.67 75.21
CA GLY A 6 23.05 -25.67 75.93
C GLY A 6 23.78 -24.32 75.88
N SER A 7 23.69 -23.55 74.78
CA SER A 7 24.08 -22.13 74.80
C SER A 7 23.26 -21.32 73.78
N GLN A 8 22.49 -20.39 74.36
CA GLN A 8 21.87 -19.25 73.71
C GLN A 8 22.96 -18.33 73.14
N GLU A 9 22.70 -17.63 72.04
CA GLU A 9 22.90 -16.17 71.97
C GLU A 9 22.49 -15.53 70.64
N THR A 10 21.80 -14.41 70.79
CA THR A 10 21.71 -13.25 69.88
C THR A 10 21.16 -13.44 68.47
N ARG A 11 19.83 -13.31 68.39
CA ARG A 11 19.09 -12.83 67.23
C ARG A 11 19.38 -11.33 67.05
N THR A 12 20.32 -10.97 66.20
CA THR A 12 20.47 -9.60 65.68
C THR A 12 19.64 -9.43 64.43
N ASP A 13 18.66 -8.54 64.51
CA ASP A 13 17.91 -8.01 63.37
C ASP A 13 18.86 -7.53 62.27
N ARG A 14 18.74 -8.16 61.11
CA ARG A 14 19.40 -7.72 59.88
C ARG A 14 18.43 -6.80 59.15
N PRO A 15 18.72 -5.49 58.99
CA PRO A 15 17.88 -4.65 58.16
C PRO A 15 17.97 -5.14 56.72
N SER A 16 16.81 -5.45 56.14
CA SER A 16 16.63 -5.67 54.72
C SER A 16 17.10 -4.43 53.96
N ARG A 17 18.37 -4.43 53.53
CA ARG A 17 18.87 -3.48 52.53
C ARG A 17 18.12 -3.75 51.24
N SER A 18 17.02 -3.02 51.08
CA SER A 18 16.35 -2.81 49.81
C SER A 18 17.41 -2.19 48.89
N ARG A 19 17.99 -3.04 48.04
CA ARG A 19 18.98 -2.66 47.04
C ARG A 19 18.21 -1.85 46.00
N ARG A 20 18.10 -0.54 46.25
CA ARG A 20 17.69 0.45 45.25
C ARG A 20 18.69 0.31 44.10
N THR A 21 18.36 -0.50 43.11
CA THR A 21 18.89 -0.35 41.77
C THR A 21 18.43 1.01 41.31
N THR A 22 19.28 2.02 41.48
CA THR A 22 19.18 3.24 40.69
C THR A 22 19.32 2.82 39.24
N ALA A 23 18.19 2.61 38.57
CA ALA A 23 18.15 2.56 37.12
C ALA A 23 18.79 3.86 36.64
N THR A 24 20.02 3.75 36.17
CA THR A 24 20.72 4.86 35.54
C THR A 24 19.89 5.17 34.31
N ALA A 25 19.19 6.31 34.33
CA ALA A 25 18.38 6.75 33.20
C ALA A 25 19.28 6.72 31.96
N ALA A 26 18.91 5.92 30.97
CA ALA A 26 19.62 5.90 29.70
C ALA A 26 19.62 7.35 29.16
N PRO A 27 20.76 7.84 28.65
CA PRO A 27 20.83 9.18 28.10
C PRO A 27 19.80 9.29 26.97
N ALA A 28 18.92 10.28 27.07
CA ALA A 28 17.91 10.52 26.06
C ALA A 28 18.60 10.88 24.74
N LEU A 29 18.28 10.14 23.68
CA LEU A 29 18.77 10.38 22.31
C LEU A 29 18.09 11.62 21.72
N ASN A 30 18.46 12.79 22.22
CA ASN A 30 17.86 14.07 21.84
C ASN A 30 18.65 14.81 20.75
N ASP A 31 19.77 14.25 20.29
CA ASP A 31 20.64 14.85 19.29
C ASP A 31 20.62 14.06 17.97
N ALA A 32 20.47 14.79 16.86
CA ALA A 32 20.37 14.25 15.52
C ALA A 32 21.61 13.46 15.11
N ALA A 33 22.81 13.84 15.55
CA ALA A 33 24.03 13.11 15.23
C ALA A 33 24.05 11.72 15.89
N SER A 34 23.52 11.62 17.11
CA SER A 34 23.39 10.37 17.85
C SER A 34 22.35 9.42 17.23
N VAL A 35 21.22 9.97 16.76
CA VAL A 35 20.19 9.21 16.04
C VAL A 35 20.71 8.71 14.70
N LEU A 36 21.44 9.53 13.95
CA LEU A 36 22.02 9.16 12.66
C LEU A 36 23.12 8.08 12.81
N ALA A 37 23.96 8.19 13.85
CA ALA A 37 24.97 7.17 14.16
C ALA A 37 24.31 5.84 14.55
N LEU A 38 23.23 5.89 15.36
CA LEU A 38 22.47 4.71 15.73
C LEU A 38 21.79 4.10 14.50
N GLN A 39 21.19 4.92 13.63
CA GLN A 39 20.55 4.51 12.38
C GLN A 39 21.52 3.77 11.46
N ARG A 40 22.76 4.25 11.34
CA ARG A 40 23.82 3.57 10.59
C ARG A 40 24.26 2.24 11.21
N SER A 41 24.14 2.09 12.54
CA SER A 41 24.60 0.90 13.25
C SER A 41 23.57 -0.24 13.33
N VAL A 42 22.28 0.09 13.49
CA VAL A 42 21.22 -0.91 13.73
C VAL A 42 20.07 -0.86 12.71
N GLY A 43 20.13 0.09 11.76
CA GLY A 43 19.11 0.28 10.73
C GLY A 43 17.88 1.05 11.21
N ASN A 44 17.14 1.61 10.24
CA ASN A 44 15.98 2.49 10.48
C ASN A 44 14.88 1.80 11.31
N ALA A 45 14.65 0.50 11.09
CA ALA A 45 13.63 -0.27 11.79
C ALA A 45 13.93 -0.44 13.30
N ALA A 46 15.19 -0.59 13.68
CA ALA A 46 15.59 -0.68 15.08
C ALA A 46 15.54 0.68 15.78
N VAL A 47 15.95 1.75 15.09
CA VAL A 47 15.82 3.13 15.58
C VAL A 47 14.36 3.53 15.75
N GLY A 48 13.50 3.19 14.78
CA GLY A 48 12.05 3.42 14.86
C GLY A 48 11.45 2.78 16.11
N ARG A 49 11.74 1.49 16.36
CA ARG A 49 11.29 0.79 17.58
C ARG A 49 11.80 1.42 18.87
N LEU A 50 13.08 1.82 18.91
CA LEU A 50 13.68 2.45 20.09
C LEU A 50 13.02 3.81 20.39
N LEU A 51 12.82 4.65 19.38
CA LEU A 51 12.15 5.93 19.52
C LEU A 51 10.67 5.77 19.92
N THR A 52 9.98 4.75 19.40
CA THR A 52 8.62 4.40 19.83
C THR A 52 8.57 4.05 21.32
N VAL A 53 9.47 3.19 21.80
CA VAL A 53 9.53 2.81 23.23
C VAL A 53 9.88 4.01 24.11
N GLN A 54 10.81 4.86 23.66
CA GLN A 54 11.23 6.05 24.40
C GLN A 54 10.09 7.10 24.51
N ARG A 55 9.26 7.24 23.48
CA ARG A 55 8.06 8.13 23.50
C ARG A 55 6.94 7.59 24.38
N VAL A 56 6.67 6.27 24.33
CA VAL A 56 5.70 5.63 25.24
C VAL A 56 6.09 5.82 26.71
N GLN A 57 7.39 5.93 27.00
CA GLN A 57 7.89 6.24 28.34
C GLN A 57 7.88 7.74 28.68
N GLN A 58 7.88 8.64 27.69
CA GLN A 58 7.90 10.09 27.90
C GLN A 58 6.50 10.73 27.99
N ASP A 59 5.46 10.15 27.37
CA ASP A 59 4.11 10.74 27.29
C ASP A 59 3.11 10.35 28.41
N GLN A 60 3.58 10.09 29.63
CA GLN A 60 2.69 9.96 30.79
C GLN A 60 2.34 11.32 31.44
N THR A 61 1.80 12.26 30.67
CA THR A 61 1.07 13.42 31.24
C THR A 61 -0.09 13.84 30.33
N THR A 62 -1.30 13.52 30.78
CA THR A 62 -2.61 14.10 30.40
C THR A 62 -2.81 14.49 28.93
N ALA A 63 -2.85 13.50 28.04
CA ALA A 63 -3.65 13.58 26.84
C ALA A 63 -4.97 12.83 27.08
N GLN A 64 -6.08 13.51 26.78
CA GLN A 64 -7.40 12.90 26.68
C GLN A 64 -7.27 11.63 25.82
N PRO A 65 -7.79 10.46 26.25
CA PRO A 65 -7.66 9.24 25.47
C PRO A 65 -8.22 9.50 24.06
N PRO A 66 -7.55 9.05 22.99
CA PRO A 66 -8.15 9.10 21.66
C PRO A 66 -9.53 8.48 21.75
N ALA A 67 -10.50 9.14 21.12
CA ALA A 67 -11.86 8.61 21.04
C ALA A 67 -11.81 7.12 20.66
N PRO A 68 -12.61 6.26 21.30
CA PRO A 68 -12.56 4.83 21.05
C PRO A 68 -12.79 4.55 19.56
N ILE A 69 -11.91 3.71 18.99
CA ILE A 69 -12.02 3.18 17.63
C ILE A 69 -13.36 2.45 17.51
N THR A 70 -14.28 3.00 16.73
CA THR A 70 -15.54 2.37 16.31
C THR A 70 -15.78 2.60 14.82
N ALA A 71 -14.75 2.39 13.99
CA ALA A 71 -14.88 2.40 12.54
C ALA A 71 -14.93 0.94 12.08
N ASP A 72 -16.07 0.51 11.53
CA ASP A 72 -16.30 -0.85 11.02
C ASP A 72 -15.14 -1.31 10.11
N GLU A 73 -14.49 -0.36 9.41
CA GLU A 73 -13.37 -0.57 8.49
C GLU A 73 -12.12 -1.16 9.16
N ALA A 74 -11.72 -0.64 10.32
CA ALA A 74 -10.54 -1.16 11.03
C ALA A 74 -10.81 -2.59 11.53
N GLN A 75 -12.05 -2.88 11.91
CA GLN A 75 -12.46 -4.22 12.28
C GLN A 75 -12.56 -5.13 11.06
N GLU A 76 -13.02 -4.64 9.90
CA GLU A 76 -13.04 -5.39 8.64
C GLU A 76 -11.63 -5.84 8.22
N ILE A 77 -10.61 -4.97 8.32
CA ILE A 77 -9.21 -5.34 8.04
C ILE A 77 -8.71 -6.41 9.02
N ARG A 78 -9.01 -6.26 10.32
CA ARG A 78 -8.62 -7.26 11.33
C ARG A 78 -9.33 -8.60 11.11
N ASN A 79 -10.62 -8.57 10.82
CA ASN A 79 -11.42 -9.74 10.47
C ASN A 79 -10.88 -10.42 9.21
N TYR A 80 -10.49 -9.64 8.19
CA TYR A 80 -9.90 -10.20 6.98
C TYR A 80 -8.59 -10.93 7.29
N ARG A 81 -7.73 -10.33 8.13
CA ARG A 81 -6.50 -10.97 8.60
C ARG A 81 -6.77 -12.26 9.36
N ASP A 82 -7.80 -12.29 10.21
CA ASP A 82 -8.11 -13.46 11.05
C ASP A 82 -8.79 -14.59 10.27
N THR A 83 -9.46 -14.28 9.15
CA THR A 83 -10.20 -15.25 8.34
C THR A 83 -9.43 -15.74 7.13
N THR A 84 -8.49 -14.97 6.59
CA THR A 84 -7.68 -15.42 5.47
C THR A 84 -6.72 -16.53 5.91
N THR A 85 -6.62 -17.58 5.08
CA THR A 85 -5.67 -18.69 5.28
C THR A 85 -4.40 -18.50 4.45
N ASN A 86 -4.35 -17.46 3.63
CA ASN A 86 -3.23 -17.19 2.75
C ASN A 86 -2.11 -16.48 3.51
N ALA A 87 -0.97 -17.17 3.68
CA ALA A 87 0.18 -16.64 4.42
C ALA A 87 0.78 -15.37 3.81
N ASP A 88 0.67 -15.16 2.50
CA ASP A 88 1.19 -13.96 1.85
C ASP A 88 0.32 -12.74 2.16
N VAL A 89 -1.01 -12.92 2.14
CA VAL A 89 -1.99 -11.91 2.55
C VAL A 89 -1.87 -11.61 4.04
N GLN A 90 -1.75 -12.63 4.91
CA GLN A 90 -1.52 -12.42 6.34
C GLN A 90 -0.27 -11.57 6.61
N ARG A 91 0.86 -11.87 5.93
CA ARG A 91 2.10 -11.08 6.05
C ARG A 91 1.95 -9.64 5.55
N LEU A 92 1.11 -9.39 4.56
CA LEU A 92 0.77 -8.03 4.13
C LEU A 92 -0.06 -7.33 5.21
N LEU A 93 -1.15 -7.96 5.67
CA LEU A 93 -2.04 -7.37 6.68
C LEU A 93 -1.35 -7.12 8.01
N ASP A 94 -0.43 -7.98 8.44
CA ASP A 94 0.39 -7.77 9.64
C ASP A 94 1.29 -6.52 9.54
N GLN A 95 1.66 -6.09 8.32
CA GLN A 95 2.33 -4.80 8.11
C GLN A 95 1.37 -3.62 8.14
N LEU A 96 0.12 -3.79 7.68
CA LEU A 96 -0.86 -2.71 7.56
C LEU A 96 -1.60 -2.43 8.87
N ILE A 97 -1.93 -3.46 9.65
CA ILE A 97 -2.69 -3.35 10.91
C ILE A 97 -2.10 -2.33 11.90
N PRO A 98 -0.76 -2.25 12.12
CA PRO A 98 -0.18 -1.24 12.99
C PRO A 98 -0.45 0.22 12.58
N HIS A 99 -0.86 0.45 11.32
CA HIS A 99 -1.16 1.78 10.81
C HIS A 99 -2.64 2.16 10.93
N LEU A 100 -3.53 1.23 11.28
CA LEU A 100 -4.97 1.52 11.46
C LEU A 100 -5.20 2.63 12.49
N ASP A 101 -4.45 2.61 13.60
CA ASP A 101 -4.58 3.59 14.69
C ASP A 101 -4.08 4.99 14.31
N ARG A 102 -3.44 5.14 13.14
CA ARG A 102 -3.00 6.43 12.58
C ARG A 102 -4.06 7.07 11.70
N VAL A 103 -5.05 6.32 11.25
CA VAL A 103 -6.17 6.85 10.48
C VAL A 103 -7.19 7.45 11.44
N SER A 104 -7.30 8.77 11.45
CA SER A 104 -8.25 9.50 12.30
C SER A 104 -9.60 9.72 11.62
N THR A 105 -9.69 9.53 10.30
CA THR A 105 -10.92 9.76 9.56
C THR A 105 -11.07 8.72 8.44
N TRP A 106 -12.20 8.03 8.46
CA TRP A 106 -12.62 7.10 7.42
C TRP A 106 -13.85 7.71 6.73
N SER A 107 -13.77 7.94 5.43
CA SER A 107 -14.81 8.61 4.65
C SER A 107 -15.27 7.73 3.50
N ARG A 108 -16.41 7.08 3.70
CA ARG A 108 -17.06 6.28 2.66
C ARG A 108 -17.84 7.20 1.72
N MET A 109 -17.45 7.23 0.45
CA MET A 109 -17.94 8.20 -0.53
C MET A 109 -18.88 7.54 -1.56
N PRO A 110 -20.15 7.96 -1.67
CA PRO A 110 -21.07 7.43 -2.69
C PRO A 110 -20.63 7.86 -4.09
N ASN A 111 -20.78 7.00 -5.09
CA ASN A 111 -20.38 7.24 -6.50
C ASN A 111 -18.88 7.47 -6.73
N MET A 112 -18.02 7.14 -5.77
CA MET A 112 -16.57 7.13 -5.96
C MET A 112 -16.12 5.78 -6.50
N THR A 113 -15.20 5.76 -7.45
CA THR A 113 -14.54 4.54 -7.92
C THR A 113 -13.10 4.51 -7.42
N GLY A 114 -12.83 3.74 -6.37
CA GLY A 114 -11.49 3.62 -5.76
C GLY A 114 -11.38 4.28 -4.38
N GLY A 115 -10.19 4.74 -4.02
CA GLY A 115 -9.92 5.42 -2.75
C GLY A 115 -8.87 6.51 -2.87
N GLY A 116 -8.58 7.12 -1.72
CA GLY A 116 -7.47 8.04 -1.56
C GLY A 116 -7.14 8.25 -0.09
N SER A 117 -5.86 8.22 0.24
CA SER A 117 -5.33 8.61 1.54
C SER A 117 -4.72 10.01 1.52
N THR A 118 -4.79 10.74 2.63
CA THR A 118 -4.13 12.04 2.79
C THR A 118 -3.60 12.20 4.20
N GLN A 119 -2.36 12.68 4.34
CA GLN A 119 -1.80 13.05 5.64
C GLN A 119 -2.48 14.32 6.17
N ILE A 120 -3.02 14.24 7.38
CA ILE A 120 -3.62 15.37 8.10
C ILE A 120 -2.52 16.08 8.89
N ASP A 121 -2.44 17.40 8.68
CA ASP A 121 -1.59 18.33 9.43
C ASP A 121 -0.11 17.90 9.52
N PRO A 122 0.64 17.94 8.40
CA PRO A 122 2.03 17.51 8.36
C PRO A 122 2.97 18.33 9.25
N GLU A 123 2.62 19.58 9.59
CA GLU A 123 3.44 20.47 10.42
C GLU A 123 3.25 20.21 11.92
N ALA A 124 2.00 20.01 12.39
CA ALA A 124 1.77 19.67 13.80
C ALA A 124 2.18 18.24 14.14
N THR A 125 2.06 17.30 13.19
CA THR A 125 2.40 15.89 13.40
C THR A 125 3.92 15.61 13.43
N ALA A 126 4.73 16.43 12.76
CA ALA A 126 6.19 16.39 12.87
C ALA A 126 6.67 16.74 14.29
N ALA A 127 6.00 17.66 14.98
CA ALA A 127 6.30 18.06 16.35
C ALA A 127 5.79 17.03 17.40
N ALA A 128 4.68 16.35 17.12
CA ALA A 128 4.10 15.32 18.00
C ALA A 128 4.57 13.88 17.70
N GLY A 129 5.43 13.70 16.69
CA GLY A 129 6.04 12.42 16.35
C GLY A 129 5.09 11.33 15.83
N SER A 130 3.86 11.66 15.43
CA SER A 130 2.93 10.70 14.81
C SER A 130 2.09 11.36 13.71
N ASN A 131 2.35 10.98 12.46
CA ASN A 131 1.51 11.37 11.33
C ASN A 131 0.09 10.80 11.51
N ARG A 132 -0.92 11.62 11.22
CA ARG A 132 -2.33 11.24 11.19
C ARG A 132 -2.83 11.27 9.76
N TYR A 133 -3.79 10.40 9.43
CA TYR A 133 -4.27 10.22 8.06
C TYR A 133 -5.79 10.24 7.98
N ALA A 134 -6.30 10.73 6.85
CA ALA A 134 -7.66 10.49 6.38
C ALA A 134 -7.63 9.48 5.24
N ILE A 135 -8.57 8.53 5.24
CA ILE A 135 -8.85 7.65 4.10
C ILE A 135 -10.24 7.96 3.58
N SER A 136 -10.35 8.15 2.27
CA SER A 136 -11.60 8.17 1.52
C SER A 136 -11.66 6.95 0.60
N TYR A 137 -12.83 6.33 0.47
CA TYR A 137 -12.98 5.12 -0.36
C TYR A 137 -14.41 4.96 -0.85
N ALA A 138 -14.55 4.19 -1.93
CA ALA A 138 -15.82 3.88 -2.57
C ALA A 138 -16.80 3.26 -1.56
N GLY A 139 -17.99 3.88 -1.48
CA GLY A 139 -19.08 3.36 -0.65
C GLY A 139 -19.87 2.23 -1.27
N ASP A 140 -19.81 2.12 -2.58
CA ASP A 140 -20.49 1.08 -3.34
C ASP A 140 -19.61 -0.18 -3.43
N GLY A 141 -20.20 -1.32 -3.78
CA GLY A 141 -19.50 -2.60 -3.92
C GLY A 141 -19.63 -3.53 -2.71
N THR A 142 -19.02 -4.70 -2.83
CA THR A 142 -18.98 -5.72 -1.78
C THR A 142 -17.97 -5.37 -0.69
N VAL A 143 -18.13 -5.96 0.50
CA VAL A 143 -17.15 -5.82 1.59
C VAL A 143 -15.74 -6.25 1.14
N GLN A 144 -15.65 -7.31 0.33
CA GLN A 144 -14.36 -7.76 -0.22
C GLN A 144 -13.69 -6.70 -1.08
N GLU A 145 -14.45 -6.05 -1.97
CA GLU A 145 -13.95 -4.96 -2.81
C GLU A 145 -13.47 -3.78 -1.98
N GLN A 146 -14.21 -3.43 -0.92
CA GLN A 146 -13.85 -2.35 -0.01
C GLN A 146 -12.59 -2.68 0.78
N VAL A 147 -12.49 -3.89 1.33
CA VAL A 147 -11.28 -4.37 2.01
C VAL A 147 -10.06 -4.26 1.08
N ALA A 148 -10.19 -4.63 -0.19
CA ALA A 148 -9.07 -4.52 -1.14
C ALA A 148 -8.68 -3.06 -1.43
N ILE A 149 -9.66 -2.15 -1.49
CA ILE A 149 -9.40 -0.69 -1.58
C ILE A 149 -8.71 -0.20 -0.29
N LEU A 150 -9.18 -0.61 0.88
CA LEU A 150 -8.56 -0.22 2.15
C LEU A 150 -7.12 -0.75 2.26
N VAL A 151 -6.84 -1.97 1.78
CA VAL A 151 -5.47 -2.50 1.66
C VAL A 151 -4.61 -1.60 0.77
N HIS A 152 -5.14 -1.12 -0.36
CA HIS A 152 -4.46 -0.18 -1.23
C HIS A 152 -4.12 1.13 -0.50
N GLU A 153 -5.11 1.77 0.13
CA GLU A 153 -4.92 3.05 0.82
C GLU A 153 -4.00 2.94 2.06
N LEU A 154 -4.12 1.85 2.82
CA LEU A 154 -3.21 1.59 3.94
C LEU A 154 -1.78 1.32 3.47
N THR A 155 -1.59 0.82 2.25
CA THR A 155 -0.26 0.65 1.67
C THR A 155 0.40 2.00 1.38
N HIS A 156 -0.35 3.01 0.90
CA HIS A 156 0.17 4.37 0.77
C HIS A 156 0.64 4.94 2.12
N ILE A 157 -0.13 4.72 3.18
CA ILE A 157 0.26 5.12 4.54
C ILE A 157 1.53 4.39 4.99
N LEU A 158 1.61 3.07 4.76
CA LEU A 158 2.79 2.28 5.08
C LEU A 158 4.03 2.77 4.30
N VAL A 159 3.88 3.14 3.03
CA VAL A 159 4.93 3.76 2.20
C VAL A 159 5.38 5.09 2.83
N ASN A 160 4.44 5.97 3.19
CA ASN A 160 4.77 7.24 3.84
C ASN A 160 5.50 7.05 5.17
N GLU A 161 5.08 6.09 6.00
CA GLU A 161 5.77 5.78 7.26
C GLU A 161 7.15 5.14 7.06
N SER A 162 7.35 4.40 5.96
CA SER A 162 8.63 3.77 5.64
C SER A 162 9.66 4.76 5.11
N TYR A 163 9.21 5.80 4.40
CA TYR A 163 10.07 6.67 3.60
C TYR A 163 9.99 8.16 3.93
N GLY A 164 8.99 8.61 4.69
CA GLY A 164 8.70 10.04 4.89
C GLY A 164 8.18 10.72 3.62
N SER A 165 7.51 9.97 2.75
CA SER A 165 6.94 10.41 1.48
C SER A 165 5.80 9.50 1.05
N ASP A 166 4.73 10.03 0.44
CA ASP A 166 3.73 9.20 -0.26
C ASP A 166 4.27 8.59 -1.59
N MET A 167 5.60 8.56 -1.75
CA MET A 167 6.29 7.99 -2.89
C MET A 167 7.23 6.90 -2.40
N LEU A 168 7.37 5.84 -3.20
CA LEU A 168 8.43 4.87 -3.05
C LEU A 168 9.79 5.58 -3.09
N ASN A 169 10.62 5.34 -2.07
CA ASN A 169 11.95 5.93 -1.97
C ASN A 169 12.95 5.24 -2.91
N TYR A 170 12.74 5.44 -4.21
CA TYR A 170 13.64 4.99 -5.26
C TYR A 170 14.54 6.12 -5.72
N PRO A 171 15.82 6.03 -5.34
CA PRO A 171 16.59 7.12 -4.74
C PRO A 171 16.00 8.49 -5.06
N VAL A 172 14.86 8.80 -4.44
CA VAL A 172 14.22 10.08 -4.63
C VAL A 172 15.07 11.04 -3.81
N ALA A 173 15.63 12.04 -4.46
CA ALA A 173 16.49 13.01 -3.78
C ALA A 173 15.74 13.58 -2.55
N PRO A 174 16.45 13.81 -1.42
CA PRO A 174 15.82 14.50 -0.30
C PRO A 174 15.29 15.84 -0.79
N LEU A 175 14.24 16.34 -0.13
CA LEU A 175 13.70 17.66 -0.44
C LEU A 175 14.84 18.69 -0.38
N PRO A 176 15.05 19.53 -1.41
CA PRO A 176 16.12 20.50 -1.42
C PRO A 176 16.04 21.41 -0.19
N ALA A 177 17.19 21.76 0.41
CA ALA A 177 17.22 22.63 1.60
C ALA A 177 16.63 24.04 1.34
N THR A 178 16.53 24.44 0.07
CA THR A 178 15.93 25.71 -0.38
C THR A 178 14.44 25.58 -0.71
N SER A 179 13.85 24.39 -0.56
CA SER A 179 12.42 24.16 -0.81
C SER A 179 11.57 25.06 0.07
N THR A 180 10.62 25.75 -0.56
CA THR A 180 9.53 26.46 0.12
C THR A 180 8.20 25.72 0.00
N ALA A 181 8.19 24.51 -0.57
CA ALA A 181 6.99 23.71 -0.74
C ALA A 181 6.40 23.29 0.62
N THR A 182 5.18 23.72 0.88
CA THR A 182 4.40 23.35 2.07
C THR A 182 3.43 22.22 1.77
N ALA A 183 2.89 22.17 0.55
CA ALA A 183 2.00 21.11 0.10
C ALA A 183 2.78 19.86 -0.32
N GLU A 184 2.27 18.68 0.06
CA GLU A 184 2.95 17.41 -0.20
C GLU A 184 3.18 17.15 -1.70
N GLY A 185 2.20 17.41 -2.57
CA GLY A 185 2.36 17.28 -4.02
C GLY A 185 3.45 18.19 -4.62
N GLN A 186 3.68 19.36 -4.02
CA GLN A 186 4.78 20.25 -4.42
C GLN A 186 6.13 19.67 -3.96
N ARG A 187 6.22 19.21 -2.70
CA ARG A 187 7.42 18.57 -2.16
C ARG A 187 7.82 17.36 -3.01
N GLN A 188 6.86 16.56 -3.44
CA GLN A 188 7.06 15.41 -4.33
C GLN A 188 7.57 15.82 -5.71
N SER A 189 6.99 16.87 -6.30
CA SER A 189 7.43 17.40 -7.59
C SER A 189 8.88 17.90 -7.51
N GLU A 190 9.23 18.62 -6.44
CA GLU A 190 10.60 19.11 -6.21
C GLU A 190 11.59 17.95 -6.00
N ARG A 191 11.23 16.96 -5.20
CA ARG A 191 12.04 15.75 -4.99
C ARG A 191 12.27 14.98 -6.29
N THR A 192 11.22 14.80 -7.09
CA THR A 192 11.30 14.14 -8.41
C THR A 192 12.21 14.91 -9.36
N ALA A 193 12.07 16.25 -9.42
CA ALA A 193 12.90 17.11 -10.24
C ALA A 193 14.38 17.13 -9.80
N ALA A 194 14.64 16.92 -8.51
CA ALA A 194 15.98 16.82 -7.95
C ALA A 194 16.59 15.41 -8.08
N THR A 195 15.80 14.40 -8.47
CA THR A 195 16.28 13.03 -8.67
C THR A 195 16.91 12.87 -10.05
N ASP A 196 17.93 12.01 -10.16
CA ASP A 196 18.55 11.70 -11.45
C ASP A 196 17.49 11.16 -12.43
N PRO A 197 17.26 11.83 -13.59
CA PRO A 197 16.27 11.37 -14.57
C PRO A 197 16.52 9.95 -15.09
N GLU A 198 17.78 9.49 -15.10
CA GLU A 198 18.12 8.13 -15.52
C GLU A 198 17.66 7.10 -14.50
N GLN A 199 17.78 7.40 -13.20
CA GLN A 199 17.22 6.54 -12.15
C GLN A 199 15.69 6.46 -12.30
N ILE A 200 15.01 7.60 -12.41
CA ILE A 200 13.55 7.61 -12.60
C ILE A 200 13.14 6.79 -13.82
N ARG A 201 13.86 6.89 -14.95
CA ARG A 201 13.62 6.04 -16.13
C ARG A 201 13.78 4.55 -15.79
N GLN A 202 14.90 4.14 -15.22
CA GLN A 202 15.17 2.74 -14.90
C GLN A 202 14.09 2.12 -14.00
N PHE A 203 13.59 2.89 -13.03
CA PHE A 203 12.47 2.43 -12.19
C PHE A 203 11.16 2.35 -12.95
N ASN A 204 10.85 3.35 -13.77
CA ASN A 204 9.65 3.31 -14.60
C ASN A 204 9.68 2.12 -15.56
N ASP A 205 10.84 1.83 -16.16
CA ASP A 205 11.03 0.67 -17.05
C ASP A 205 10.85 -0.64 -16.28
N TYR A 206 11.43 -0.75 -15.08
CA TYR A 206 11.25 -1.89 -14.18
C TYR A 206 9.76 -2.15 -13.85
N VAL A 207 9.05 -1.11 -13.42
CA VAL A 207 7.63 -1.18 -13.06
C VAL A 207 6.77 -1.52 -14.27
N THR A 208 7.05 -0.89 -15.42
CA THR A 208 6.34 -1.14 -16.68
C THR A 208 6.56 -2.58 -17.14
N SER A 209 7.78 -3.11 -17.06
CA SER A 209 8.07 -4.51 -17.37
C SER A 209 7.32 -5.46 -16.44
N THR A 210 7.31 -5.18 -15.14
CA THR A 210 6.59 -6.04 -14.17
C THR A 210 5.08 -6.01 -14.41
N ALA A 211 4.51 -4.85 -14.71
CA ALA A 211 3.11 -4.72 -15.10
C ALA A 211 2.80 -5.49 -16.40
N ALA A 212 3.71 -5.43 -17.38
CA ALA A 212 3.56 -6.15 -18.66
C ALA A 212 3.56 -7.67 -18.45
N ASP A 213 4.47 -8.18 -17.61
CA ASP A 213 4.51 -9.60 -17.25
C ASP A 213 3.19 -10.03 -16.59
N LEU A 214 2.70 -9.26 -15.62
CA LEU A 214 1.43 -9.56 -14.94
C LEU A 214 0.24 -9.51 -15.91
N MET A 215 0.20 -8.52 -16.81
CA MET A 215 -0.85 -8.43 -17.84
C MET A 215 -0.80 -9.59 -18.83
N HIS A 216 0.38 -10.10 -19.17
CA HIS A 216 0.55 -11.26 -20.04
C HIS A 216 0.00 -12.55 -19.40
N LEU A 217 0.18 -12.71 -18.10
CA LEU A 217 -0.27 -13.88 -17.34
C LEU A 217 -1.76 -13.84 -16.97
N LEU A 218 -2.35 -12.64 -16.93
CA LEU A 218 -3.71 -12.39 -16.46
C LEU A 218 -4.81 -13.22 -17.16
N PRO A 219 -4.81 -13.43 -18.50
CA PRO A 219 -5.75 -14.29 -19.20
C PRO A 219 -5.87 -15.72 -18.67
N HIS A 220 -4.80 -16.23 -18.05
CA HIS A 220 -4.69 -17.62 -17.61
C HIS A 220 -4.77 -17.77 -16.08
N ALA A 221 -4.92 -16.66 -15.36
CA ALA A 221 -4.93 -16.64 -13.90
C ALA A 221 -6.21 -17.26 -13.30
N GLY A 222 -7.31 -17.34 -14.06
CA GLY A 222 -8.59 -17.88 -13.58
C GLY A 222 -9.57 -16.84 -13.03
N PHE A 223 -9.26 -15.55 -13.16
CA PHE A 223 -10.18 -14.47 -12.82
C PHE A 223 -11.43 -14.44 -13.72
N SER A 224 -12.51 -13.85 -13.20
CA SER A 224 -13.66 -13.50 -14.03
C SER A 224 -13.28 -12.47 -15.10
N PRO A 225 -13.97 -12.42 -16.26
CA PRO A 225 -13.71 -11.41 -17.28
C PRO A 225 -13.80 -9.97 -16.78
N ALA A 226 -14.76 -9.68 -15.89
CA ALA A 226 -14.88 -8.35 -15.29
C ALA A 226 -13.63 -7.99 -14.48
N ARG A 227 -13.16 -8.91 -13.62
CA ARG A 227 -11.94 -8.70 -12.83
C ARG A 227 -10.69 -8.59 -13.71
N VAL A 228 -10.56 -9.40 -14.76
CA VAL A 228 -9.46 -9.28 -15.73
C VAL A 228 -9.39 -7.86 -16.30
N SER A 229 -10.55 -7.27 -16.65
CA SER A 229 -10.59 -5.88 -17.14
C SER A 229 -10.14 -4.87 -16.08
N GLU A 230 -10.60 -5.01 -14.84
CA GLU A 230 -10.24 -4.10 -13.75
C GLU A 230 -8.75 -4.18 -13.36
N ILE A 231 -8.20 -5.40 -13.29
CA ILE A 231 -6.79 -5.61 -13.01
C ILE A 231 -5.93 -5.02 -14.12
N ALA A 232 -6.29 -5.27 -15.37
CA ALA A 232 -5.60 -4.68 -16.53
C ALA A 232 -5.59 -3.14 -16.47
N GLN A 233 -6.72 -2.53 -16.12
CA GLN A 233 -6.82 -1.08 -15.94
C GLN A 233 -5.95 -0.56 -14.79
N LYS A 234 -5.86 -1.26 -13.66
CA LYS A 234 -4.95 -0.88 -12.57
C LYS A 234 -3.48 -0.98 -12.98
N LEU A 235 -3.09 -2.08 -13.61
CA LEU A 235 -1.71 -2.29 -14.06
C LEU A 235 -1.27 -1.27 -15.12
N SER A 236 -2.11 -1.01 -16.13
CA SER A 236 -1.75 -0.03 -17.17
C SER A 236 -1.98 1.41 -16.74
N GLY A 237 -3.04 1.67 -15.98
CA GLY A 237 -3.58 3.00 -15.75
C GLY A 237 -3.10 3.64 -14.46
N HIS A 238 -2.74 2.85 -13.44
CA HIS A 238 -2.25 3.36 -12.15
C HIS A 238 -0.76 3.07 -12.02
N THR A 239 -0.38 1.79 -12.11
CA THR A 239 1.01 1.37 -11.94
C THR A 239 1.95 1.97 -12.99
N ALA A 240 1.65 1.83 -14.28
CA ALA A 240 2.52 2.37 -15.33
C ALA A 240 2.46 3.90 -15.45
N SER A 241 1.36 4.55 -15.06
CA SER A 241 1.20 6.01 -15.20
C SER A 241 1.80 6.79 -14.02
N LYS A 242 1.82 6.19 -12.82
CA LYS A 242 2.37 6.76 -11.59
C LYS A 242 3.22 5.74 -10.83
N PRO A 243 4.31 5.19 -11.41
CA PRO A 243 5.08 4.11 -10.80
C PRO A 243 5.53 4.38 -9.36
N LEU A 244 6.01 5.59 -9.09
CA LEU A 244 6.54 5.98 -7.78
C LEU A 244 5.47 6.06 -6.69
N PHE A 245 4.20 6.20 -7.06
CA PHE A 245 3.10 6.39 -6.12
C PHE A 245 2.29 5.11 -5.99
N GLU A 246 1.95 4.49 -7.11
CA GLU A 246 0.91 3.47 -7.18
C GLU A 246 1.45 2.04 -7.16
N TYR A 247 2.72 1.81 -7.48
CA TYR A 247 3.23 0.46 -7.73
C TYR A 247 2.96 -0.50 -6.56
N ASP A 248 3.39 -0.14 -5.35
CA ASP A 248 3.26 -0.99 -4.17
C ASP A 248 1.80 -1.16 -3.72
N ALA A 249 1.03 -0.07 -3.74
CA ALA A 249 -0.38 -0.08 -3.38
C ALA A 249 -1.21 -0.91 -4.38
N VAL A 250 -0.93 -0.82 -5.68
CA VAL A 250 -1.59 -1.65 -6.70
C VAL A 250 -1.23 -3.13 -6.50
N LEU A 251 0.06 -3.48 -6.34
CA LEU A 251 0.43 -4.89 -6.13
C LEU A 251 -0.23 -5.48 -4.87
N SER A 252 -0.28 -4.71 -3.78
CA SER A 252 -0.94 -5.10 -2.53
C SER A 252 -2.46 -5.27 -2.72
N HIS A 253 -3.11 -4.39 -3.48
CA HIS A 253 -4.52 -4.52 -3.89
C HIS A 253 -4.73 -5.82 -4.68
N LEU A 254 -3.92 -6.05 -5.71
CA LEU A 254 -4.05 -7.24 -6.56
C LEU A 254 -3.85 -8.54 -5.78
N LEU A 255 -2.99 -8.54 -4.76
CA LEU A 255 -2.77 -9.71 -3.90
C LEU A 255 -4.02 -10.02 -3.08
N ALA A 256 -4.67 -9.00 -2.51
CA ALA A 256 -5.94 -9.15 -1.80
C ALA A 256 -7.04 -9.68 -2.74
N TRP A 257 -7.20 -9.10 -3.93
CA TRP A 257 -8.16 -9.60 -4.92
C TRP A 257 -7.88 -11.03 -5.37
N SER A 258 -6.61 -11.41 -5.54
CA SER A 258 -6.25 -12.77 -5.93
C SER A 258 -6.72 -13.79 -4.89
N GLU A 259 -6.62 -13.46 -3.60
CA GLU A 259 -7.09 -14.33 -2.53
C GLU A 259 -8.63 -14.36 -2.45
N GLN A 260 -9.28 -13.20 -2.51
CA GLN A 260 -10.73 -13.07 -2.43
C GLN A 260 -11.46 -13.78 -3.60
N ASP A 261 -10.87 -13.71 -4.80
CA ASP A 261 -11.39 -14.37 -6.00
C ASP A 261 -10.94 -15.85 -6.10
N GLY A 262 -10.22 -16.37 -5.10
CA GLY A 262 -9.84 -17.79 -5.02
C GLY A 262 -8.79 -18.22 -6.05
N ILE A 263 -7.93 -17.31 -6.49
CA ILE A 263 -6.89 -17.61 -7.47
C ILE A 263 -5.86 -18.57 -6.87
N PRO A 264 -5.52 -19.68 -7.57
CA PRO A 264 -4.55 -20.63 -7.06
C PRO A 264 -3.20 -19.97 -6.79
N VAL A 265 -2.63 -20.22 -5.61
CA VAL A 265 -1.29 -19.75 -5.23
C VAL A 265 -0.17 -20.33 -6.10
N THR A 266 -0.48 -21.38 -6.85
CA THR A 266 0.40 -22.03 -7.83
C THR A 266 0.24 -21.47 -9.24
N SER A 267 -0.72 -20.59 -9.50
CA SER A 267 -0.85 -19.95 -10.81
C SER A 267 0.35 -19.05 -11.08
N GLU A 268 0.81 -19.00 -12.34
CA GLU A 268 1.98 -18.20 -12.71
C GLU A 268 1.77 -16.71 -12.39
N PHE A 269 0.56 -16.20 -12.61
CA PHE A 269 0.17 -14.84 -12.23
C PHE A 269 0.39 -14.59 -10.73
N TYR A 270 -0.16 -15.47 -9.86
CA TYR A 270 -0.05 -15.32 -8.41
C TYR A 270 1.41 -15.38 -7.96
N VAL A 271 2.19 -16.33 -8.50
CA VAL A 271 3.61 -16.48 -8.18
C VAL A 271 4.38 -15.21 -8.54
N ARG A 272 4.16 -14.65 -9.75
CA ARG A 272 4.82 -13.42 -10.18
C ARG A 272 4.41 -12.22 -9.33
N LEU A 273 3.13 -12.08 -9.01
CA LEU A 273 2.58 -11.04 -8.15
C LEU A 273 3.19 -11.11 -6.74
N LYS A 274 3.21 -12.30 -6.14
CA LYS A 274 3.81 -12.55 -4.83
C LYS A 274 5.29 -12.14 -4.80
N ILE A 275 6.07 -12.48 -5.82
CA ILE A 275 7.47 -12.07 -5.92
C ILE A 275 7.59 -10.55 -5.87
N ALA A 276 6.75 -9.84 -6.64
CA ALA A 276 6.76 -8.38 -6.67
C ALA A 276 6.35 -7.76 -5.31
N VAL A 277 5.34 -8.32 -4.63
CA VAL A 277 4.92 -7.87 -3.28
C VAL A 277 5.99 -8.15 -2.22
N ASP A 278 6.63 -9.34 -2.24
CA ASP A 278 7.72 -9.67 -1.32
C ASP A 278 8.93 -8.74 -1.56
N GLU A 279 9.16 -8.31 -2.80
CA GLU A 279 10.20 -7.33 -3.16
C GLU A 279 9.88 -5.93 -2.62
N THR A 280 8.67 -5.39 -2.85
CA THR A 280 8.31 -4.06 -2.29
C THR A 280 8.37 -4.06 -0.77
N ARG A 281 8.00 -5.17 -0.12
CA ARG A 281 8.21 -5.35 1.31
C ARG A 281 9.68 -5.24 1.71
N SER A 282 10.59 -5.87 0.97
CA SER A 282 12.02 -5.80 1.26
C SER A 282 12.56 -4.36 1.15
N TRP A 283 12.04 -3.58 0.19
CA TRP A 283 12.39 -2.16 0.05
C TRP A 283 11.95 -1.35 1.27
N ARG A 284 10.71 -1.55 1.75
CA ARG A 284 10.21 -0.87 2.94
C ARG A 284 11.05 -1.18 4.18
N GLN A 285 11.43 -2.46 4.35
CA GLN A 285 12.25 -2.89 5.49
C GLN A 285 13.67 -2.33 5.45
N SER A 286 14.25 -2.19 4.25
CA SER A 286 15.58 -1.60 4.08
C SER A 286 15.57 -0.07 4.06
N GLY A 287 14.41 0.55 3.84
CA GLY A 287 14.24 1.99 3.66
C GLY A 287 14.77 2.52 2.31
N THR A 288 15.19 1.63 1.41
CA THR A 288 15.74 1.96 0.09
C THR A 288 15.13 1.06 -0.97
N VAL A 289 14.65 1.62 -2.07
CA VAL A 289 14.17 0.82 -3.19
C VAL A 289 15.35 0.37 -4.04
N THR A 290 15.49 -0.94 -4.20
CA THR A 290 16.51 -1.55 -5.06
C THR A 290 15.79 -2.53 -5.99
N PRO A 291 15.31 -2.07 -7.15
CA PRO A 291 14.68 -2.91 -8.14
C PRO A 291 15.61 -4.03 -8.52
N GLY A 292 15.06 -5.23 -8.67
CA GLY A 292 15.74 -6.27 -9.39
C GLY A 292 16.25 -5.77 -10.74
N SER A 293 17.29 -6.41 -11.26
CA SER A 293 17.75 -6.17 -12.62
C SER A 293 16.67 -6.68 -13.59
N ALA A 294 15.68 -5.87 -13.91
CA ALA A 294 14.97 -6.03 -15.17
C ALA A 294 15.98 -5.72 -16.27
N ALA A 295 16.11 -6.60 -17.25
CA ALA A 295 16.79 -6.20 -18.47
C ALA A 295 15.99 -5.02 -19.06
N PRO A 296 16.59 -3.84 -19.26
CA PRO A 296 15.92 -2.79 -20.00
C PRO A 296 15.75 -3.31 -21.43
N GLY A 297 14.57 -3.81 -21.76
CA GLY A 297 14.21 -4.00 -23.14
C GLY A 297 13.84 -2.65 -23.74
N ASN A 298 13.93 -2.55 -25.05
CA ASN A 298 13.15 -1.56 -25.76
C ASN A 298 11.86 -2.28 -26.16
N GLY A 299 10.71 -1.89 -25.61
CA GLY A 299 9.40 -2.38 -26.08
C GLY A 299 8.42 -2.86 -25.00
N GLU A 300 8.60 -2.50 -23.73
CA GLU A 300 7.73 -2.90 -22.62
C GLU A 300 6.35 -2.23 -22.71
N LEU A 301 6.32 -0.96 -23.12
CA LEU A 301 5.07 -0.28 -23.47
C LEU A 301 4.38 -0.96 -24.66
N ASP A 302 5.15 -1.45 -25.65
CA ASP A 302 4.62 -2.23 -26.76
C ASP A 302 4.10 -3.59 -26.29
N ARG A 303 4.75 -4.23 -25.30
CA ARG A 303 4.28 -5.46 -24.66
C ARG A 303 2.98 -5.26 -23.88
N LEU A 304 2.86 -4.16 -23.12
CA LEU A 304 1.59 -3.75 -22.51
C LEU A 304 0.50 -3.56 -23.58
N GLY A 305 0.84 -2.85 -24.66
CA GLY A 305 -0.02 -2.68 -25.83
C GLY A 305 -0.44 -4.00 -26.48
N ALA A 306 0.48 -4.96 -26.57
CA ALA A 306 0.27 -6.27 -27.17
C ALA A 306 -0.53 -7.24 -26.27
N ALA A 307 -0.55 -7.02 -24.96
CA ALA A 307 -1.38 -7.79 -24.04
C ALA A 307 -2.88 -7.42 -24.14
N TRP A 308 -3.18 -6.16 -24.50
CA TRP A 308 -4.56 -5.66 -24.60
C TRP A 308 -5.46 -6.44 -25.56
N PRO A 309 -5.04 -6.84 -26.77
CA PRO A 309 -5.84 -7.70 -27.64
C PRO A 309 -6.30 -9.00 -26.97
N ALA A 310 -5.43 -9.68 -26.21
CA ALA A 310 -5.77 -10.91 -25.51
C ALA A 310 -6.77 -10.66 -24.37
N ILE A 311 -6.57 -9.58 -23.61
CA ILE A 311 -7.51 -9.14 -22.57
C ILE A 311 -8.86 -8.81 -23.19
N ASN A 312 -8.89 -8.01 -24.25
CA ASN A 312 -10.11 -7.62 -24.95
C ASN A 312 -10.87 -8.82 -25.53
N ALA A 313 -10.18 -9.88 -25.95
CA ALA A 313 -10.83 -11.09 -26.43
C ALA A 313 -11.64 -11.80 -25.32
N ILE A 314 -11.22 -11.67 -24.06
CA ILE A 314 -11.84 -12.32 -22.89
C ILE A 314 -12.90 -11.42 -22.25
N THR A 315 -12.66 -10.11 -22.22
CA THR A 315 -13.54 -9.13 -21.55
C THR A 315 -14.71 -8.69 -22.41
N ARG A 316 -14.63 -8.86 -23.74
CA ARG A 316 -15.70 -8.41 -24.64
C ARG A 316 -16.92 -9.32 -24.49
N PRO A 317 -18.12 -8.77 -24.21
CA PRO A 317 -19.33 -9.57 -24.27
C PRO A 317 -19.46 -10.17 -25.67
N PRO A 318 -19.98 -11.41 -25.79
CA PRO A 318 -20.15 -12.05 -27.08
C PRO A 318 -20.91 -11.10 -28.01
N ALA A 319 -20.41 -10.94 -29.24
CA ALA A 319 -21.07 -10.08 -30.21
C ALA A 319 -22.55 -10.49 -30.30
N PRO A 320 -23.50 -9.54 -30.20
CA PRO A 320 -24.90 -9.88 -30.35
C PRO A 320 -25.07 -10.61 -31.69
N PRO A 321 -25.92 -11.65 -31.74
CA PRO A 321 -26.11 -12.42 -32.96
C PRO A 321 -26.39 -11.45 -34.11
N ALA A 322 -25.61 -11.59 -35.19
CA ALA A 322 -25.71 -10.70 -36.33
C ALA A 322 -27.19 -10.56 -36.72
N PRO A 323 -27.74 -9.33 -36.78
CA PRO A 323 -29.15 -9.16 -37.10
C PRO A 323 -29.42 -9.86 -38.43
N PRO A 324 -30.53 -10.63 -38.56
CA PRO A 324 -30.82 -11.37 -39.77
C PRO A 324 -30.76 -10.41 -40.96
N ARG A 325 -29.86 -10.69 -41.92
CA ARG A 325 -29.47 -9.82 -43.04
C ARG A 325 -30.66 -9.26 -43.85
N ARG A 326 -31.86 -9.84 -43.72
CA ARG A 326 -33.09 -9.35 -44.34
C ARG A 326 -33.53 -7.97 -43.83
N ARG A 327 -33.48 -7.70 -42.52
CA ARG A 327 -34.04 -6.44 -41.96
C ARG A 327 -33.28 -5.17 -42.36
N MET A 328 -32.01 -5.27 -42.74
CA MET A 328 -31.20 -4.11 -43.14
C MET A 328 -31.49 -3.68 -44.58
N ARG A 329 -31.74 -4.62 -45.49
CA ARG A 329 -32.18 -4.30 -46.86
C ARG A 329 -33.55 -3.63 -46.87
N ASP A 330 -34.47 -4.12 -46.05
CA ASP A 330 -35.83 -3.57 -45.96
C ASP A 330 -35.81 -2.14 -45.39
N ARG A 331 -35.02 -1.87 -44.35
CA ARG A 331 -34.85 -0.50 -43.81
C ARG A 331 -34.21 0.47 -44.80
N ILE A 332 -33.24 0.04 -45.60
CA ILE A 332 -32.64 0.89 -46.64
C ILE A 332 -33.66 1.18 -47.75
N ARG A 333 -34.40 0.15 -48.18
CA ARG A 333 -35.47 0.30 -49.17
C ARG A 333 -36.55 1.26 -48.70
N ASP A 334 -37.05 1.12 -47.47
CA ASP A 334 -38.10 1.98 -46.91
C ASP A 334 -37.63 3.44 -46.77
N ARG A 335 -36.36 3.65 -46.40
CA ARG A 335 -35.76 4.98 -46.29
C ARG A 335 -35.59 5.64 -47.66
N ILE A 336 -35.21 4.88 -48.69
CA ILE A 336 -35.16 5.36 -50.08
C ILE A 336 -36.57 5.73 -50.58
N ILE A 337 -37.58 4.88 -50.32
CA ILE A 337 -38.98 5.16 -50.69
C ILE A 337 -39.48 6.43 -50.01
N ALA A 338 -39.19 6.64 -48.72
CA ALA A 338 -39.59 7.83 -47.99
C ALA A 338 -38.92 9.11 -48.52
N ILE A 339 -37.65 9.04 -48.93
CA ILE A 339 -36.93 10.17 -49.55
C ILE A 339 -37.54 10.51 -50.91
N LEU A 340 -37.78 9.50 -51.76
CA LEU A 340 -38.40 9.69 -53.07
C LEU A 340 -39.83 10.27 -52.96
N ALA A 341 -40.61 9.85 -51.97
CA ALA A 341 -41.94 10.39 -51.71
C ALA A 341 -41.90 11.86 -51.26
N LYS A 342 -40.88 12.28 -50.48
CA LYS A 342 -40.69 13.69 -50.10
C LYS A 342 -40.28 14.56 -51.29
N LEU A 343 -39.47 14.04 -52.20
CA LEU A 343 -39.03 14.78 -53.39
C LEU A 343 -40.16 15.00 -54.41
N LYS A 344 -41.12 14.07 -54.53
CA LYS A 344 -42.30 14.24 -55.39
C LYS A 344 -43.33 15.27 -54.91
N ARG A 345 -43.22 15.75 -53.67
CA ARG A 345 -44.15 16.73 -53.06
C ARG A 345 -43.63 18.17 -53.13
N ARG A 346 -42.47 18.39 -53.75
CA ARG A 346 -41.92 19.72 -54.07
C ARG A 346 -42.06 19.96 -55.55
#